data_AF-A0A8H2DY44-F1
#
_entry.id   AF-A0A8H2DY44-F1
#
_cell.length_a   1.000
_cell.length_b   1.000
_cell.length_c   1.000
_cell.angle_alpha   90.00
_cell.angle_beta   90.00
_cell.angle_gamma   90.00
#
_symmetry.space_group_name_H-M   'P 1'
#
loop_
_entity.id
_entity.type
_entity.pdbx_description
1 polymer ?
#
loop_
_entity_poly.entity_id
_entity_poly.type
_entity_poly.pdbx_seq_one_letter_code
_entity_poly.pdbx_strand_id
1 'polypeptide(L)'
;MSILIPRVCTLLRTTATRTATPIGLSTSKIRQHIQLPPTTLWVSKSPKIQRMTLITMNQSLIDRLKNDGVIPDVIDEFTPSVFVQAEFPSGKEIQLGNTLKVAATQEQPKVIVTPDDVSSESEDTRYTLCLTDPDAASRDNPKWAEFCHWLVTGIQRPSSGPLDFKNSKELLEYMGPAPPEKTGKHRYVLLLFKNGKKEPQKLDGRKKWGFEDHEPRVGARHYAKKYNLELVGANFFLCQNEKQDD
;
A
#
# COMPACT_ATOMS: atom_id res chain seq x y z
N MET A 1 7.28 17.49 -71.98
CA MET A 1 6.12 18.41 -71.90
C MET A 1 5.91 18.69 -70.42
N SER A 2 6.47 19.78 -69.90
CA SER A 2 5.86 21.12 -69.83
C SER A 2 4.92 21.24 -68.62
N ILE A 3 4.87 22.27 -67.78
CA ILE A 3 5.69 23.46 -67.45
C ILE A 3 4.80 24.28 -66.46
N LEU A 4 5.42 24.97 -65.48
CA LEU A 4 5.02 26.25 -64.81
C LEU A 4 3.65 26.37 -64.07
N ILE A 5 3.58 26.69 -62.76
CA ILE A 5 3.84 27.97 -62.02
C ILE A 5 2.52 28.65 -61.56
N PRO A 6 2.52 29.43 -60.45
CA PRO A 6 1.42 29.66 -59.52
C PRO A 6 0.77 31.06 -59.63
N ARG A 7 -0.23 31.33 -58.78
CA ARG A 7 -0.84 32.67 -58.62
C ARG A 7 -0.59 33.27 -57.24
N VAL A 8 0.17 34.36 -57.26
CA VAL A 8 0.26 35.44 -56.27
C VAL A 8 -0.73 36.54 -56.69
N CYS A 9 -1.37 37.21 -55.72
CA CYS A 9 -1.79 38.62 -55.81
C CYS A 9 -2.37 39.08 -54.46
N THR A 10 -2.28 40.29 -53.92
CA THR A 10 -1.33 41.43 -53.89
C THR A 10 -1.99 42.46 -52.95
N LEU A 11 -1.20 43.01 -52.01
CA LEU A 11 -1.23 44.33 -51.33
C LEU A 11 -2.55 45.07 -51.00
N LEU A 12 -2.56 45.68 -49.81
CA LEU A 12 -2.52 47.16 -49.70
C LEU A 12 -2.07 47.61 -48.29
N ARG A 13 -1.11 48.55 -48.29
CA ARG A 13 -0.63 49.34 -47.15
C ARG A 13 -1.47 50.62 -47.06
N THR A 14 -1.69 51.12 -45.84
CA THR A 14 -1.62 52.58 -45.60
C THR A 14 -1.29 52.92 -44.15
N THR A 15 -0.58 54.04 -44.05
CA THR A 15 0.21 54.64 -42.97
C THR A 15 -0.60 55.47 -41.98
N ALA A 16 -0.10 55.66 -40.75
CA ALA A 16 -0.05 56.99 -40.11
C ALA A 16 0.87 56.99 -38.87
N THR A 17 1.99 57.69 -39.02
CA THR A 17 2.84 58.23 -37.95
C THR A 17 2.18 59.42 -37.27
N ARG A 18 2.38 59.63 -35.95
CA ARG A 18 2.70 60.97 -35.42
C ARG A 18 3.29 60.93 -34.01
N THR A 19 4.40 61.64 -33.92
CA THR A 19 5.23 61.98 -32.77
C THR A 19 4.55 62.98 -31.84
N ALA A 20 4.86 62.91 -30.54
CA ALA A 20 4.64 64.02 -29.61
C ALA A 20 5.65 63.97 -28.44
N THR A 21 6.41 65.05 -28.32
CA THR A 21 7.22 65.50 -27.18
C THR A 21 6.99 67.04 -27.08
N PRO A 22 7.44 67.75 -26.04
CA PRO A 22 6.99 67.71 -24.64
C PRO A 22 6.76 69.14 -24.08
N ILE A 23 5.84 69.41 -23.15
CA ILE A 23 5.88 70.66 -22.36
C ILE A 23 5.37 70.38 -20.94
N GLY A 24 6.19 70.76 -19.96
CA GLY A 24 5.90 70.64 -18.53
C GLY A 24 5.28 71.90 -17.91
N LEU A 25 5.37 71.95 -16.57
CA LEU A 25 4.85 72.93 -15.60
C LEU A 25 3.35 72.71 -15.25
N SER A 26 2.88 72.82 -14.01
CA SER A 26 3.48 73.19 -12.72
C SER A 26 2.49 72.80 -11.61
N THR A 27 3.03 72.30 -10.49
CA THR A 27 2.57 72.42 -9.09
C THR A 27 1.07 72.45 -8.77
N SER A 28 0.62 71.51 -7.92
CA SER A 28 0.36 71.83 -6.50
C SER A 28 -0.17 70.63 -5.70
N LYS A 29 0.35 70.56 -4.47
CA LYS A 29 0.07 69.65 -3.35
C LYS A 29 -1.40 69.27 -3.18
N ILE A 30 -1.68 67.97 -3.06
CA ILE A 30 -2.55 67.43 -2.01
C ILE A 30 -1.93 66.12 -1.50
N ARG A 31 -1.33 66.19 -0.31
CA ARG A 31 -0.78 65.04 0.44
C ARG A 31 -1.89 64.51 1.33
N GLN A 32 -2.61 63.48 0.89
CA GLN A 32 -3.44 62.69 1.79
C GLN A 32 -2.61 61.51 2.29
N HIS A 33 -2.30 61.55 3.59
CA HIS A 33 -1.66 60.45 4.31
C HIS A 33 -2.62 59.25 4.34
N ILE A 34 -2.39 58.26 3.47
CA ILE A 34 -2.94 56.92 3.66
C ILE A 34 -1.88 56.13 4.44
N GLN A 35 -2.08 55.99 5.75
CA GLN A 35 -1.32 55.04 6.56
C GLN A 35 -1.78 53.63 6.17
N LEU A 36 -0.93 52.90 5.45
CA LEU A 36 -1.09 51.46 5.27
C LEU A 36 -0.80 50.78 6.62
N PRO A 37 -1.66 49.86 7.10
CA PRO A 37 -1.37 49.10 8.32
C PRO A 37 -0.14 48.21 8.10
N PRO A 38 0.65 47.94 9.16
CA PRO A 38 1.86 47.15 9.07
C PRO A 38 1.54 45.75 8.54
N THR A 39 2.31 45.33 7.53
CA THR A 39 2.25 44.01 6.91
C THR A 39 2.58 42.94 7.95
N THR A 40 1.56 42.29 8.49
CA THR A 40 1.74 41.08 9.29
C THR A 40 2.28 39.99 8.36
N LEU A 41 3.53 39.57 8.61
CA LEU A 41 4.10 38.35 8.05
C LEU A 41 3.20 37.18 8.45
N TRP A 42 2.40 36.71 7.49
CA TRP A 42 1.68 35.44 7.62
C TRP A 42 2.70 34.30 7.56
N VAL A 43 3.18 33.88 8.73
CA VAL A 43 3.81 32.55 8.86
C VAL A 43 2.66 31.54 8.77
N SER A 44 2.50 30.90 7.61
CA SER A 44 1.59 29.76 7.51
C SER A 44 2.16 28.64 8.38
N LYS A 45 1.54 28.41 9.54
CA LYS A 45 1.78 27.17 10.28
C LYS A 45 1.09 26.07 9.48
N SER A 46 1.89 25.33 8.71
CA SER A 46 1.43 24.09 8.06
C SER A 46 0.73 23.21 9.10
N PRO A 47 -0.47 22.69 8.83
CA PRO A 47 -1.20 21.92 9.83
C PRO A 47 -0.45 20.62 10.14
N LYS A 48 -0.15 20.37 11.42
CA LYS A 48 0.36 19.07 11.95
C LYS A 48 -0.68 17.94 11.86
N ILE A 49 -1.63 18.02 10.92
CA ILE A 49 -2.83 17.18 10.86
C ILE A 49 -2.51 15.80 10.27
N GLN A 50 -1.54 15.67 9.35
CA GLN A 50 -1.17 14.37 8.78
C GLN A 50 -0.52 13.41 9.80
N ARG A 51 0.37 13.90 10.67
CA ARG A 51 1.09 13.04 11.62
C ARG A 51 0.19 12.47 12.72
N MET A 52 -0.82 13.21 13.19
CA MET A 52 -1.75 12.73 14.23
C MET A 52 -2.68 11.62 13.70
N THR A 53 -3.17 11.76 12.46
CA THR A 53 -4.04 10.73 11.85
C THR A 53 -3.29 9.42 11.62
N LEU A 54 -2.04 9.49 11.16
CA LEU A 54 -1.21 8.30 10.89
C LEU A 54 -0.84 7.53 12.16
N ILE A 55 -0.42 8.24 13.22
CA ILE A 55 -0.14 7.61 14.53
C ILE A 55 -1.39 6.88 15.04
N THR A 56 -2.56 7.50 14.88
CA THR A 56 -3.83 6.92 15.30
C THR A 56 -4.18 5.67 14.48
N MET A 57 -3.94 5.68 13.16
CA MET A 57 -4.20 4.52 12.30
C MET A 57 -3.25 3.36 12.60
N ASN A 58 -1.95 3.63 12.75
CA ASN A 58 -0.96 2.60 13.10
C ASN A 58 -1.24 1.99 14.48
N GLN A 59 -1.64 2.81 15.46
CA GLN A 59 -2.06 2.31 16.76
C GLN A 59 -3.29 1.42 16.66
N SER A 60 -4.32 1.83 15.91
CA SER A 60 -5.54 1.04 15.73
C SER A 60 -5.30 -0.31 15.04
N LEU A 61 -4.34 -0.36 14.11
CA LEU A 61 -3.92 -1.60 13.45
C LEU A 61 -3.24 -2.54 14.44
N ILE A 62 -2.27 -2.04 15.22
CA ILE A 62 -1.57 -2.85 16.22
C ILE A 62 -2.53 -3.34 17.30
N ASP A 63 -3.43 -2.49 17.78
CA ASP A 63 -4.45 -2.86 18.77
C ASP A 63 -5.36 -3.96 18.24
N ARG A 64 -5.77 -3.88 16.96
CA ARG A 64 -6.60 -4.92 16.34
C ARG A 64 -5.86 -6.23 16.13
N LEU A 65 -4.59 -6.18 15.72
CA LEU A 65 -3.74 -7.37 15.59
C LEU A 65 -3.52 -8.06 16.95
N LYS A 66 -3.37 -7.28 18.03
CA LYS A 66 -3.27 -7.80 19.40
C LYS A 66 -4.59 -8.41 19.87
N ASN A 67 -5.71 -7.72 19.65
CA ASN A 67 -7.03 -8.18 20.07
C ASN A 67 -7.41 -9.54 19.44
N ASP A 68 -7.12 -9.71 18.15
CA ASP A 68 -7.43 -10.95 17.43
C ASP A 68 -6.29 -12.00 17.55
N GLY A 69 -5.27 -11.72 18.38
CA GLY A 69 -4.18 -12.63 18.72
C GLY A 69 -3.18 -12.87 17.59
N VAL A 70 -3.22 -12.11 16.50
CA VAL A 70 -2.24 -12.20 15.41
C VAL A 70 -0.84 -11.85 15.93
N ILE A 71 -0.79 -10.87 16.83
CA ILE A 71 0.33 -10.66 17.75
C ILE A 71 -0.09 -11.30 19.10
N PRO A 72 0.63 -12.30 19.65
CA PRO A 72 1.95 -12.79 19.26
C PRO A 72 1.95 -14.09 18.44
N ASP A 73 0.79 -14.59 17.97
CA ASP A 73 0.74 -15.93 17.37
C ASP A 73 1.56 -16.06 16.08
N VAL A 74 1.49 -15.06 15.20
CA VAL A 74 2.04 -15.10 13.83
C VAL A 74 3.26 -14.19 13.68
N ILE A 75 3.17 -12.99 14.25
CA ILE A 75 4.16 -11.93 14.10
C ILE A 75 4.52 -11.32 15.46
N ASP A 76 5.72 -10.77 15.53
CA ASP A 76 6.18 -9.96 16.66
C ASP A 76 5.65 -8.52 16.52
N GLU A 77 5.67 -7.77 17.62
CA GLU A 77 5.31 -6.35 17.59
C GLU A 77 6.26 -5.59 16.65
N PHE A 78 5.69 -4.75 15.79
CA PHE A 78 6.42 -4.01 14.76
C PHE A 78 5.85 -2.60 14.62
N THR A 79 6.58 -1.74 13.91
CA THR A 79 6.11 -0.39 13.56
C THR A 79 5.65 -0.40 12.10
N PRO A 80 4.34 -0.27 11.82
CA PRO A 80 3.85 -0.20 10.46
C PRO A 80 4.39 1.05 9.75
N SER A 81 4.90 0.85 8.54
CA SER A 81 5.37 1.92 7.64
C SER A 81 4.66 1.90 6.29
N VAL A 82 3.94 0.81 5.99
CA VAL A 82 3.14 0.66 4.79
C VAL A 82 1.75 0.18 5.19
N PHE A 83 0.74 0.96 4.81
CA PHE A 83 -0.64 0.53 4.93
C PHE A 83 -0.99 -0.45 3.81
N VAL A 84 -1.50 -1.62 4.19
CA VAL A 84 -1.82 -2.71 3.25
C VAL A 84 -3.32 -2.94 3.23
N GLN A 85 -3.91 -2.81 2.05
CA GLN A 85 -5.30 -3.15 1.75
C GLN A 85 -5.34 -4.23 0.69
N ALA A 86 -6.44 -4.97 0.65
CA ALA A 86 -6.65 -5.98 -0.37
C ALA A 86 -8.13 -6.11 -0.69
N GLU A 87 -8.44 -6.26 -1.97
CA GLU A 87 -9.80 -6.36 -2.49
C GLU A 87 -9.92 -7.61 -3.36
N PHE A 88 -10.90 -8.46 -3.06
CA PHE A 88 -11.24 -9.61 -3.88
C PHE A 88 -12.02 -9.19 -5.13
N PRO A 89 -11.89 -9.90 -6.26
CA PRO A 89 -12.63 -9.61 -7.50
C PRO A 89 -14.16 -9.53 -7.32
N SER A 90 -14.70 -10.17 -6.28
CA SER A 90 -16.11 -10.05 -5.89
C SER A 90 -16.50 -8.68 -5.32
N GLY A 91 -15.60 -7.72 -5.25
CA GLY A 91 -15.78 -6.40 -4.62
C GLY A 91 -15.78 -6.46 -3.08
N LYS A 92 -15.16 -7.49 -2.49
CA LYS A 92 -15.05 -7.64 -1.03
C LYS A 92 -13.67 -7.22 -0.58
N GLU A 93 -13.63 -6.26 0.32
CA GLU A 93 -12.38 -5.74 0.87
C GLU A 93 -11.99 -6.45 2.17
N ILE A 94 -10.69 -6.53 2.42
CA ILE A 94 -10.09 -6.99 3.66
C ILE A 94 -9.96 -5.80 4.61
N GLN A 95 -10.69 -5.85 5.72
CA GLN A 95 -10.81 -4.77 6.70
C GLN A 95 -10.48 -5.29 8.11
N LEU A 96 -9.19 -5.51 8.38
CA LEU A 96 -8.61 -5.81 9.70
C LEU A 96 -9.52 -6.68 10.58
N GLY A 97 -9.82 -7.90 10.14
CA GLY A 97 -10.61 -8.89 10.89
C GLY A 97 -12.09 -8.92 10.58
N ASN A 98 -12.53 -8.34 9.46
CA ASN A 98 -13.87 -8.61 8.93
C ASN A 98 -14.03 -10.09 8.53
N THR A 99 -15.27 -10.60 8.59
CA THR A 99 -15.57 -11.97 8.17
C THR A 99 -16.00 -12.00 6.71
N LEU A 100 -15.31 -12.80 5.88
CA LEU A 100 -15.61 -12.99 4.47
C LEU A 100 -16.12 -14.42 4.23
N LYS A 101 -16.97 -14.58 3.21
CA LYS A 101 -17.45 -15.89 2.78
C LYS A 101 -16.38 -16.59 1.97
N VAL A 102 -16.20 -17.89 2.18
CA VAL A 102 -15.24 -18.74 1.46
C VAL A 102 -15.38 -18.61 -0.06
N ALA A 103 -16.62 -18.57 -0.58
CA ALA A 103 -16.88 -18.42 -2.01
C ALA A 103 -16.35 -17.10 -2.59
N ALA A 104 -16.31 -16.01 -1.81
CA ALA A 104 -15.83 -14.71 -2.25
C ALA A 104 -14.30 -14.57 -2.18
N THR A 105 -13.61 -15.53 -1.56
CA THR A 105 -12.16 -15.50 -1.32
C THR A 105 -11.39 -16.53 -2.14
N GLN A 106 -12.03 -17.20 -3.11
CA GLN A 106 -11.36 -18.25 -3.91
C GLN A 106 -10.41 -17.68 -4.97
N GLU A 107 -10.65 -16.47 -5.43
CA GLU A 107 -9.78 -15.79 -6.40
C GLU A 107 -8.74 -14.91 -5.71
N GLN A 108 -7.60 -14.72 -6.39
CA GLN A 108 -6.51 -13.90 -5.88
C GLN A 108 -6.96 -12.44 -5.67
N PRO A 109 -6.69 -11.84 -4.50
CA PRO A 109 -7.05 -10.46 -4.25
C PRO A 109 -6.08 -9.48 -4.93
N LYS A 110 -6.59 -8.31 -5.29
CA LYS A 110 -5.81 -7.15 -5.69
C LYS A 110 -5.31 -6.44 -4.42
N VAL A 111 -3.99 -6.44 -4.22
CA VAL A 111 -3.37 -5.79 -3.07
C VAL A 111 -3.04 -4.34 -3.40
N ILE A 112 -3.50 -3.42 -2.56
CA ILE A 112 -3.29 -1.98 -2.66
C ILE A 112 -2.47 -1.55 -1.46
N VAL A 113 -1.44 -0.76 -1.69
CA VAL A 113 -0.54 -0.32 -0.64
C VAL A 113 -0.37 1.18 -0.65
N THR A 114 -0.22 1.75 0.54
CA THR A 114 0.02 3.17 0.74
C THR A 114 1.22 3.32 1.68
N PRO A 115 2.43 3.54 1.15
CA PRO A 115 3.63 3.78 1.96
C PRO A 115 3.58 5.14 2.66
N ASP A 116 4.03 5.21 3.93
CA ASP A 116 4.01 6.42 4.75
C ASP A 116 5.11 7.43 4.36
N ASP A 117 6.31 6.94 4.02
CA ASP A 117 7.42 7.77 3.55
C ASP A 117 8.16 7.10 2.38
N VAL A 118 7.73 7.46 1.17
CA VAL A 118 8.32 6.97 -0.09
C VAL A 118 9.69 7.58 -0.39
N SER A 119 10.17 8.55 0.39
CA SER A 119 11.37 9.33 0.07
C SER A 119 12.68 8.71 0.55
N SER A 120 12.61 7.76 1.49
CA SER A 120 13.79 7.19 2.16
C SER A 120 14.25 5.83 1.58
N GLU A 121 13.50 5.25 0.65
CA GLU A 121 13.71 3.88 0.16
C GLU A 121 14.32 3.86 -1.24
N SER A 122 15.35 3.02 -1.44
CA SER A 122 15.99 2.87 -2.75
C SER A 122 15.05 2.20 -3.76
N GLU A 123 15.18 2.57 -5.04
CA GLU A 123 14.41 1.97 -6.13
C GLU A 123 14.67 0.46 -6.27
N ASP A 124 15.84 -0.01 -5.81
CA ASP A 124 16.23 -1.42 -5.81
C ASP A 124 15.57 -2.25 -4.68
N THR A 125 14.87 -1.61 -3.75
CA THR A 125 14.24 -2.29 -2.63
C THR A 125 13.15 -3.23 -3.12
N ARG A 126 13.26 -4.51 -2.74
CA ARG A 126 12.29 -5.56 -3.05
C ARG A 126 11.40 -5.86 -1.86
N TYR A 127 10.19 -6.32 -2.17
CA TYR A 127 9.19 -6.68 -1.18
C TYR A 127 8.72 -8.11 -1.39
N THR A 128 8.28 -8.72 -0.29
CA THR A 128 7.70 -10.05 -0.24
C THR A 128 6.34 -9.97 0.41
N LEU A 129 5.33 -10.51 -0.26
CA LEU A 129 3.97 -10.59 0.21
C LEU A 129 3.65 -12.05 0.54
N CYS A 130 2.99 -12.29 1.68
CA CYS A 130 2.47 -13.62 1.98
C CYS A 130 1.09 -13.58 2.64
N LEU A 131 0.33 -14.66 2.44
CA LEU A 131 -0.92 -14.94 3.13
C LEU A 131 -0.75 -16.23 3.95
N THR A 132 -0.98 -16.17 5.26
CA THR A 132 -0.76 -17.29 6.18
C THR A 132 -1.99 -17.55 7.06
N ASP A 133 -2.26 -18.81 7.38
CA ASP A 133 -3.31 -19.26 8.30
C ASP A 133 -2.67 -19.92 9.54
N PRO A 134 -2.71 -19.28 10.73
CA PRO A 134 -2.18 -19.83 11.97
C PRO A 134 -3.16 -20.74 12.71
N ASP A 135 -4.39 -20.88 12.21
CA ASP A 135 -5.47 -21.63 12.86
C ASP A 135 -5.68 -23.00 12.20
N ALA A 136 -4.79 -23.45 11.31
CA ALA A 136 -4.90 -24.79 10.71
C ALA A 136 -4.48 -25.89 11.71
N ALA A 137 -5.24 -26.97 11.95
CA ALA A 137 -6.53 -27.34 11.36
C ALA A 137 -7.73 -26.65 12.02
N SER A 138 -7.63 -26.27 13.30
CA SER A 138 -8.56 -25.37 13.97
C SER A 138 -7.80 -24.47 14.95
N ARG A 139 -8.44 -23.36 15.36
CA ARG A 139 -7.86 -22.43 16.35
C ARG A 139 -7.55 -23.11 17.69
N ASP A 140 -8.39 -24.04 18.11
CA ASP A 140 -8.24 -24.77 19.38
C ASP A 140 -7.16 -25.86 19.30
N ASN A 141 -6.92 -26.42 18.11
CA ASN A 141 -5.90 -27.42 17.87
C ASN A 141 -5.11 -27.12 16.57
N PRO A 142 -4.17 -26.15 16.62
CA PRO A 142 -3.44 -25.66 15.45
C PRO A 142 -2.32 -26.63 15.02
N LYS A 143 -2.69 -27.88 14.70
CA LYS A 143 -1.76 -28.97 14.35
C LYS A 143 -0.94 -28.71 13.09
N TRP A 144 -1.49 -27.95 12.14
CA TRP A 144 -0.87 -27.62 10.86
C TRP A 144 -0.48 -26.15 10.75
N ALA A 145 -0.53 -25.43 11.87
CA ALA A 145 -0.16 -24.03 11.92
C ALA A 145 1.37 -23.88 11.75
N GLU A 146 1.85 -23.01 10.87
CA GLU A 146 1.08 -22.12 9.97
C GLU A 146 0.91 -22.72 8.56
N PHE A 147 -0.21 -22.47 7.90
CA PHE A 147 -0.43 -22.86 6.51
C PHE A 147 -0.22 -21.67 5.56
N CYS A 148 0.70 -21.81 4.59
CA CYS A 148 0.99 -20.78 3.60
C CYS A 148 0.02 -20.85 2.40
N HIS A 149 -0.86 -19.85 2.31
CA HIS A 149 -1.85 -19.72 1.22
C HIS A 149 -1.28 -19.04 -0.01
N TRP A 150 -0.37 -18.08 0.16
CA TRP A 150 0.19 -17.31 -0.94
C TRP A 150 1.58 -16.79 -0.57
N LEU A 151 2.53 -16.84 -1.50
CA LEU A 151 3.88 -16.29 -1.30
C LEU A 151 4.43 -15.72 -2.60
N VAL A 152 4.61 -14.40 -2.63
CA VAL A 152 5.13 -13.66 -3.79
C VAL A 152 6.34 -12.85 -3.35
N THR A 153 7.42 -12.91 -4.12
CA THR A 153 8.71 -12.29 -3.82
C THR A 153 9.19 -11.41 -4.96
N GLY A 154 10.20 -10.57 -4.71
CA GLY A 154 10.79 -9.74 -5.74
C GLY A 154 9.85 -8.63 -6.24
N ILE A 155 8.79 -8.32 -5.49
CA ILE A 155 7.87 -7.22 -5.79
C ILE A 155 8.68 -5.93 -5.75
N GLN A 156 8.53 -5.10 -6.78
CA GLN A 156 9.23 -3.82 -6.85
C GLN A 156 8.70 -2.87 -5.78
N ARG A 157 9.45 -1.81 -5.51
CA ARG A 157 9.05 -0.77 -4.57
C ARG A 157 7.63 -0.29 -4.87
N PRO A 158 6.70 -0.39 -3.91
CA PRO A 158 5.34 0.04 -4.13
C PRO A 158 5.27 1.56 -4.26
N SER A 159 4.55 2.02 -5.28
CA SER A 159 3.95 3.35 -5.28
C SER A 159 2.58 3.29 -4.61
N SER A 160 2.06 4.44 -4.17
CA SER A 160 0.70 4.51 -3.65
C SER A 160 -0.29 4.00 -4.70
N GLY A 161 -0.94 2.86 -4.45
CA GLY A 161 -1.82 2.21 -5.41
C GLY A 161 -1.70 0.69 -5.43
N PRO A 162 -2.19 0.03 -6.50
CA PRO A 162 -2.14 -1.42 -6.62
C PRO A 162 -0.71 -1.93 -6.83
N LEU A 163 -0.38 -3.04 -6.17
CA LEU A 163 0.87 -3.75 -6.40
C LEU A 163 0.91 -4.33 -7.83
N ASP A 164 2.04 -4.13 -8.51
CA ASP A 164 2.32 -4.79 -9.78
C ASP A 164 3.11 -6.08 -9.56
N PHE A 165 2.53 -7.19 -9.99
CA PHE A 165 3.13 -8.52 -9.89
C PHE A 165 3.84 -8.95 -11.19
N LYS A 166 3.90 -8.12 -12.24
CA LYS A 166 4.52 -8.50 -13.54
C LYS A 166 5.98 -8.95 -13.44
N ASN A 167 6.75 -8.31 -12.57
CA ASN A 167 8.16 -8.60 -12.37
C ASN A 167 8.44 -9.32 -11.03
N SER A 168 7.39 -9.79 -10.36
CA SER A 168 7.53 -10.56 -9.13
C SER A 168 7.66 -12.05 -9.44
N LYS A 169 8.13 -12.80 -8.45
CA LYS A 169 8.23 -14.25 -8.49
C LYS A 169 7.26 -14.84 -7.49
N GLU A 170 6.21 -15.46 -8.00
CA GLU A 170 5.28 -16.26 -7.20
C GLU A 170 5.96 -17.59 -6.84
N LEU A 171 6.31 -17.75 -5.56
CA LEU A 171 6.95 -18.95 -5.04
C LEU A 171 5.91 -20.01 -4.67
N LEU A 172 4.74 -19.56 -4.20
CA LEU A 172 3.56 -20.37 -3.99
C LEU A 172 2.35 -19.61 -4.52
N GLU A 173 1.65 -20.27 -5.44
CA GLU A 173 0.42 -19.78 -6.04
C GLU A 173 -0.65 -19.49 -4.98
N TYR A 174 -1.48 -18.48 -5.25
CA TYR A 174 -2.63 -18.20 -4.41
C TYR A 174 -3.54 -19.42 -4.28
N MET A 175 -3.82 -19.80 -3.04
CA MET A 175 -4.80 -20.83 -2.71
C MET A 175 -5.85 -20.22 -1.80
N GLY A 176 -7.11 -20.24 -2.24
CA GLY A 176 -8.22 -19.69 -1.47
C GLY A 176 -8.34 -20.31 -0.06
N PRO A 177 -8.91 -19.58 0.90
CA PRO A 177 -9.37 -20.12 2.18
C PRO A 177 -10.25 -21.35 1.98
N ALA A 178 -10.01 -22.39 2.77
CA ALA A 178 -10.84 -23.60 2.83
C ALA A 178 -10.87 -24.14 4.27
N PRO A 179 -11.40 -23.38 5.24
CA PRO A 179 -11.49 -23.84 6.62
C PRO A 179 -12.34 -25.12 6.68
N PRO A 180 -11.90 -26.16 7.41
CA PRO A 180 -12.68 -27.39 7.53
C PRO A 180 -14.05 -27.15 8.20
N GLU A 181 -14.96 -28.08 8.04
CA GLU A 181 -16.25 -28.04 8.73
C GLU A 181 -16.01 -28.14 10.26
N LYS A 182 -16.80 -27.40 11.06
CA LYS A 182 -16.76 -27.43 12.54
C LYS A 182 -15.45 -26.97 13.19
N THR A 183 -14.59 -26.24 12.48
CA THR A 183 -13.34 -25.68 13.04
C THR A 183 -13.46 -24.22 13.45
N GLY A 184 -14.63 -23.60 13.24
CA GLY A 184 -14.87 -22.21 13.55
C GLY A 184 -14.27 -21.24 12.52
N LYS A 185 -13.90 -20.06 13.02
CA LYS A 185 -13.28 -18.99 12.21
C LYS A 185 -11.77 -19.15 12.18
N HIS A 186 -11.20 -19.11 10.98
CA HIS A 186 -9.77 -19.09 10.74
C HIS A 186 -9.31 -17.67 10.37
N ARG A 187 -8.14 -17.28 10.88
CA ARG A 187 -7.49 -16.00 10.58
C ARG A 187 -6.63 -16.15 9.34
N TYR A 188 -6.87 -15.32 8.34
CA TYR A 188 -6.03 -15.24 7.15
C TYR A 188 -5.25 -13.92 7.22
N VAL A 189 -3.96 -14.03 7.51
CA VAL A 189 -3.09 -12.88 7.77
C VAL A 189 -2.25 -12.59 6.54
N LEU A 190 -2.49 -11.42 5.95
CA LEU A 190 -1.74 -10.85 4.84
C LEU A 190 -0.58 -10.02 5.41
N LEU A 191 0.64 -10.38 5.07
CA LEU A 191 1.86 -9.72 5.56
C LEU A 191 2.67 -9.21 4.38
N LEU A 192 3.15 -7.98 4.49
CA LEU A 192 4.08 -7.37 3.56
C LEU A 192 5.42 -7.16 4.26
N PHE A 193 6.46 -7.74 3.69
CA PHE A 193 7.82 -7.62 4.15
C PHE A 193 8.68 -6.85 3.17
N LYS A 194 9.64 -6.10 3.69
CA LYS A 194 10.76 -5.53 2.96
C LYS A 194 11.92 -6.52 2.98
N ASN A 195 12.48 -6.81 1.81
CA ASN A 195 13.58 -7.76 1.66
C ASN A 195 14.90 -7.12 2.07
N GLY A 196 15.71 -7.86 2.81
CA GLY A 196 17.12 -7.53 2.99
C GLY A 196 17.96 -7.89 1.76
N LYS A 197 19.26 -8.12 1.98
CA LYS A 197 20.21 -8.50 0.92
C LYS A 197 20.01 -9.90 0.35
N LYS A 198 19.22 -10.75 1.03
CA LYS A 198 19.03 -12.16 0.69
C LYS A 198 17.68 -12.36 0.03
N GLU A 199 17.69 -12.92 -1.18
CA GLU A 199 16.47 -13.26 -1.89
C GLU A 199 15.76 -14.46 -1.24
N PRO A 200 14.45 -14.37 -0.98
CA PRO A 200 13.69 -15.49 -0.44
C PRO A 200 13.54 -16.64 -1.45
N GLN A 201 13.45 -17.87 -0.95
CA GLN A 201 13.36 -19.07 -1.79
C GLN A 201 12.05 -19.82 -1.59
N LYS A 202 11.72 -20.68 -2.56
CA LYS A 202 10.50 -21.51 -2.56
C LYS A 202 10.42 -22.36 -1.30
N LEU A 203 9.21 -22.54 -0.78
CA LEU A 203 8.94 -23.45 0.33
C LEU A 203 8.83 -24.89 -0.16
N ASP A 204 9.26 -25.83 0.68
CA ASP A 204 9.15 -27.27 0.41
C ASP A 204 7.70 -27.77 0.51
N GLY A 205 6.84 -27.02 1.22
CA GLY A 205 5.42 -27.31 1.36
C GLY A 205 4.62 -26.13 1.92
N ARG A 206 3.29 -26.23 1.85
CA ARG A 206 2.38 -25.21 2.40
C ARG A 206 2.15 -25.37 3.90
N LYS A 207 2.08 -26.62 4.38
CA LYS A 207 1.89 -26.95 5.81
C LYS A 207 3.14 -26.59 6.59
N LYS A 208 2.96 -25.92 7.75
CA LYS A 208 4.07 -25.40 8.57
C LYS A 208 5.11 -24.61 7.75
N TRP A 209 4.71 -24.01 6.62
CA TRP A 209 5.64 -23.38 5.66
C TRP A 209 6.80 -24.28 5.17
N GLY A 210 6.64 -25.61 5.19
CA GLY A 210 7.69 -26.58 4.86
C GLY A 210 8.67 -26.86 6.01
N PHE A 211 8.45 -26.28 7.20
CA PHE A 211 9.26 -26.49 8.40
C PHE A 211 8.68 -27.61 9.28
N GLU A 212 8.42 -28.79 8.69
CA GLU A 212 7.67 -29.86 9.36
C GLU A 212 8.31 -30.33 10.68
N ASP A 213 9.65 -30.33 10.73
CA ASP A 213 10.49 -30.81 11.86
C ASP A 213 10.64 -29.81 13.02
N HIS A 214 10.04 -28.62 12.94
CA HIS A 214 10.17 -27.60 13.98
C HIS A 214 8.98 -27.56 14.95
N GLU A 215 9.16 -26.81 16.06
CA GLU A 215 8.19 -26.48 17.11
C GLU A 215 6.77 -26.16 16.57
N PRO A 216 5.71 -26.28 17.38
CA PRO A 216 4.38 -25.83 16.99
C PRO A 216 4.39 -24.34 16.64
N ARG A 217 3.65 -23.95 15.58
CA ARG A 217 3.50 -22.56 15.08
C ARG A 217 4.77 -21.96 14.48
N VAL A 218 5.40 -22.71 13.59
CA VAL A 218 6.50 -22.22 12.76
C VAL A 218 5.95 -21.87 11.37
N GLY A 219 6.20 -20.64 10.94
CA GLY A 219 5.68 -20.11 9.69
C GLY A 219 6.32 -18.79 9.27
N ALA A 220 5.50 -17.75 9.09
CA ALA A 220 5.93 -16.47 8.55
C ALA A 220 7.07 -15.83 9.37
N ARG A 221 6.99 -15.88 10.70
CA ARG A 221 8.04 -15.35 11.60
C ARG A 221 9.40 -16.02 11.37
N HIS A 222 9.43 -17.34 11.26
CA HIS A 222 10.68 -18.08 11.07
C HIS A 222 11.26 -17.83 9.68
N TYR A 223 10.39 -17.79 8.66
CA TYR A 223 10.78 -17.44 7.30
C TYR A 223 11.38 -16.02 7.22
N ALA A 224 10.75 -15.04 7.87
CA ALA A 224 11.27 -13.68 7.94
C ALA A 224 12.67 -13.61 8.57
N LYS A 225 12.89 -14.33 9.67
CA LYS A 225 14.22 -14.42 10.31
C LYS A 225 15.27 -15.09 9.40
N LYS A 226 14.91 -16.19 8.71
CA LYS A 226 15.82 -16.94 7.80
C LYS A 226 16.32 -16.11 6.61
N TYR A 227 15.50 -15.17 6.14
CA TYR A 227 15.81 -14.31 4.98
C TYR A 227 16.06 -12.84 5.34
N ASN A 228 16.11 -12.51 6.64
CA ASN A 228 16.28 -11.14 7.13
C ASN A 228 15.27 -10.18 6.50
N LEU A 229 14.00 -10.56 6.58
CA LEU A 229 12.87 -9.77 6.11
C LEU A 229 12.34 -8.89 7.24
N GLU A 230 12.05 -7.64 6.91
CA GLU A 230 11.49 -6.66 7.84
C GLU A 230 9.99 -6.51 7.59
N LEU A 231 9.17 -6.68 8.62
CA LEU A 231 7.72 -6.53 8.49
C LEU A 231 7.37 -5.04 8.40
N VAL A 232 6.75 -4.62 7.30
CA VAL A 232 6.42 -3.21 7.04
C VAL A 232 4.91 -2.94 7.07
N GLY A 233 4.09 -3.96 6.83
CA GLY A 233 2.64 -3.83 6.81
C GLY A 233 1.95 -5.16 7.01
N ALA A 234 0.76 -5.12 7.59
CA ALA A 234 -0.06 -6.30 7.85
C ALA A 234 -1.54 -5.95 7.71
N ASN A 235 -2.33 -6.92 7.27
CA ASN A 235 -3.79 -6.87 7.29
C ASN A 235 -4.30 -8.31 7.46
N PHE A 236 -5.55 -8.50 7.84
CA PHE A 236 -6.11 -9.84 7.98
C PHE A 236 -7.63 -9.84 7.84
N PHE A 237 -8.18 -11.01 7.57
CA PHE A 237 -9.62 -11.26 7.57
C PHE A 237 -9.91 -12.63 8.21
N LEU A 238 -11.18 -12.87 8.50
CA LEU A 238 -11.67 -14.14 9.03
C LEU A 238 -12.49 -14.85 7.96
N CYS A 239 -12.31 -16.16 7.82
CA CYS A 239 -13.24 -17.01 7.07
C CYS A 239 -13.71 -18.17 7.92
N GLN A 240 -14.95 -18.59 7.68
CA GLN A 240 -15.56 -19.76 8.29
C GLN A 240 -16.30 -20.56 7.22
N ASN A 241 -16.33 -21.87 7.38
CA ASN A 241 -17.16 -22.73 6.55
C ASN A 241 -18.64 -22.45 6.84
N GLU A 242 -19.53 -22.64 5.86
CA GLU A 242 -20.97 -22.43 6.05
C GLU A 242 -21.60 -23.49 6.96
N LYS A 243 -21.01 -24.70 6.99
CA LYS A 243 -21.41 -25.77 7.91
C LYS A 243 -20.58 -25.70 9.19
N GLN A 244 -21.16 -25.12 10.24
CA GLN A 244 -20.54 -25.03 11.57
C GLN A 244 -21.22 -25.92 12.61
N ASP A 245 -22.49 -26.28 12.41
CA ASP A 245 -23.28 -27.13 13.31
C ASP A 245 -23.98 -28.25 12.50
N ASP A 246 -24.24 -29.40 13.14
CA ASP A 246 -25.09 -30.49 12.61
C ASP A 246 -26.58 -30.21 12.87
#